data_AF-U1YH36-F1
#
_entry.id   AF-U1YH36-F1
#
_cell.length_a   1.000
_cell.length_b   1.000
_cell.length_c   1.000
_cell.angle_alpha   90.00
_cell.angle_beta   90.00
_cell.angle_gamma   90.00
#
_symmetry.space_group_name_H-M   'P 1'
#
loop_
_entity.id
_entity.type
_entity.pdbx_description
1 polymer ?
#
loop_
_entity_poly.entity_id
_entity_poly.type
_entity_poly.pdbx_seq_one_letter_code
_entity_poly.pdbx_strand_id
1 'polypeptide(L)'
;MMRSLRSFGLLFPLWSVHSIAAGFSLFGPNLDPVKDLLADPYSAKFENVETLPSGIVCGAVNSKNSYGAYTGKQMFAIAEGRAYLEEKSGMETSLLCVETRSCEDMKCVHEAVDKRLAEEEERAFAPRIQMVGERLAYLCFSGLPDKSDAQRECLGTLSVCREESSPSKHLKCLVDEYEQRSKKSDARSLGYTSPGYP
;
A
#
# COMPACT_ATOMS: atom_id res chain seq x y z
N MET A 1 -49.10 49.61 45.35
CA MET A 1 -49.66 48.55 44.47
C MET A 1 -49.73 49.09 43.05
N MET A 2 -48.75 48.77 42.20
CA MET A 2 -48.77 49.06 40.77
C MET A 2 -48.07 47.91 40.04
N ARG A 3 -48.75 47.38 39.03
CA ARG A 3 -48.43 46.18 38.25
C ARG A 3 -47.35 46.52 37.21
N SER A 4 -46.36 45.65 37.03
CA SER A 4 -45.43 45.68 35.89
C SER A 4 -45.49 44.34 35.18
N LEU A 5 -46.12 44.34 34.00
CA LEU A 5 -46.17 43.24 33.05
C LEU A 5 -44.84 43.20 32.30
N ARG A 6 -44.13 42.06 32.33
CA ARG A 6 -43.01 41.80 31.42
C ARG A 6 -43.37 40.68 30.46
N SER A 7 -43.42 41.11 29.21
CA SER A 7 -43.48 40.41 27.93
C SER A 7 -42.69 39.10 27.91
N PHE A 8 -43.37 38.00 27.58
CA PHE A 8 -42.75 36.74 27.17
C PHE A 8 -42.41 36.82 25.68
N GLY A 9 -41.12 36.98 25.37
CA GLY A 9 -40.60 36.83 24.01
C GLY A 9 -40.47 35.35 23.66
N LEU A 10 -41.24 34.89 22.68
CA LEU A 10 -41.09 33.58 22.06
C LEU A 10 -39.82 33.58 21.19
N LEU A 11 -38.77 32.94 21.67
CA LEU A 11 -37.59 32.55 20.88
C LEU A 11 -37.92 31.25 20.14
N PHE A 12 -38.20 31.34 18.85
CA PHE A 12 -38.22 30.20 17.94
C PHE A 12 -36.77 29.71 17.71
N PRO A 13 -36.41 28.47 18.04
CA PRO A 13 -35.13 27.91 17.63
C PRO A 13 -35.12 27.74 16.11
N LEU A 14 -34.18 28.39 15.44
CA LEU A 14 -33.82 28.15 14.04
C LEU A 14 -33.17 26.77 13.95
N TRP A 15 -33.95 25.75 13.58
CA TRP A 15 -33.40 24.45 13.21
C TRP A 15 -32.80 24.59 11.81
N SER A 16 -31.47 24.66 11.74
CA SER A 16 -30.71 24.56 10.51
C SER A 16 -31.01 23.21 9.84
N VAL A 17 -31.82 23.24 8.80
CA VAL A 17 -32.02 22.12 7.89
C VAL A 17 -30.69 21.91 7.17
N HIS A 18 -29.91 20.91 7.60
CA HIS A 18 -28.74 20.47 6.84
C HIS A 18 -29.26 19.72 5.62
N SER A 19 -29.29 20.40 4.47
CA SER A 19 -29.49 19.76 3.17
C SER A 19 -28.35 18.78 2.92
N ILE A 20 -28.59 17.49 3.21
CA ILE A 20 -27.76 16.40 2.68
C ILE A 20 -28.26 16.17 1.25
N ALA A 21 -27.73 16.97 0.32
CA ALA A 21 -27.87 16.70 -1.10
C ALA A 21 -26.95 15.52 -1.44
N ALA A 22 -27.46 14.30 -1.34
CA ALA A 22 -26.87 13.18 -2.05
C ALA A 22 -27.02 13.47 -3.54
N GLY A 23 -25.93 13.90 -4.17
CA GLY A 23 -25.87 14.26 -5.59
C GLY A 23 -26.09 13.03 -6.46
N PHE A 24 -27.36 12.73 -6.75
CA PHE A 24 -27.72 11.84 -7.85
C PHE A 24 -27.40 12.57 -9.15
N SER A 25 -26.30 12.19 -9.79
CA SER A 25 -25.98 12.66 -11.13
C SER A 25 -27.02 12.06 -12.10
N LEU A 26 -27.88 12.91 -12.66
CA LEU A 26 -28.90 12.54 -13.68
C LEU A 26 -28.27 12.09 -15.01
N PHE A 27 -26.97 12.33 -15.17
CA PHE A 27 -26.14 11.89 -16.27
C PHE A 27 -25.22 10.83 -15.69
N GLY A 28 -25.06 9.69 -16.37
CA GLY A 28 -24.33 8.52 -15.88
C GLY A 28 -22.89 8.80 -15.41
N PRO A 29 -22.12 7.76 -15.03
CA PRO A 29 -20.79 7.96 -14.49
C PRO A 29 -19.91 8.77 -15.45
N ASN A 30 -19.07 9.66 -14.90
CA ASN A 30 -18.12 10.42 -15.70
C ASN A 30 -16.98 9.48 -16.15
N LEU A 31 -16.90 9.23 -17.46
CA LEU A 31 -15.91 8.35 -18.08
C LEU A 31 -14.75 9.10 -18.76
N ASP A 32 -14.73 10.44 -18.67
CA ASP A 32 -13.71 11.26 -19.31
C ASP A 32 -12.29 10.95 -18.81
N PRO A 33 -12.04 10.68 -17.52
CA PRO A 33 -10.72 10.27 -17.06
C PRO A 33 -10.16 9.03 -17.78
N VAL A 34 -11.02 8.09 -18.20
CA VAL A 34 -10.59 6.90 -18.94
C VAL A 34 -10.23 7.27 -20.38
N LYS A 35 -10.99 8.17 -21.01
CA LYS A 35 -10.72 8.61 -22.39
C LYS A 35 -9.34 9.25 -22.50
N ASP A 36 -8.93 10.04 -21.51
CA ASP A 36 -7.63 10.69 -21.47
C ASP A 36 -6.45 9.70 -21.48
N LEU A 37 -6.69 8.44 -21.10
CA LEU A 37 -5.68 7.38 -21.09
C LEU A 37 -5.63 6.54 -22.37
N LEU A 38 -6.63 6.66 -23.25
CA LEU A 38 -6.76 5.89 -24.49
C LEU A 38 -5.99 6.55 -25.64
N ALA A 39 -5.48 5.74 -26.56
CA ALA A 39 -4.82 6.24 -27.77
C ALA A 39 -5.80 6.96 -28.73
N ASP A 40 -7.08 6.58 -28.72
CA ASP A 40 -8.13 7.19 -29.54
C ASP A 40 -9.42 7.39 -28.72
N PRO A 41 -9.53 8.52 -28.01
CA PRO A 41 -10.65 8.79 -27.10
C PRO A 41 -12.00 8.94 -27.82
N TYR A 42 -12.00 9.36 -29.09
CA TYR A 42 -13.24 9.60 -29.84
C TYR A 42 -13.86 8.31 -30.38
N SER A 43 -13.05 7.27 -30.56
CA SER A 43 -13.53 5.93 -30.92
C SER A 43 -13.88 5.04 -29.72
N ALA A 44 -13.77 5.57 -28.50
CA ALA A 44 -14.00 4.82 -27.28
C ALA A 44 -15.46 4.34 -27.18
N LYS A 45 -15.62 3.06 -26.90
CA LYS A 45 -16.87 2.33 -26.70
C LYS A 45 -16.75 1.61 -25.37
N PHE A 46 -17.56 2.05 -24.43
CA PHE A 46 -17.63 1.52 -23.08
C PHE A 46 -18.73 0.48 -22.98
N GLU A 47 -18.47 -0.60 -22.25
CA GLU A 47 -19.41 -1.70 -22.02
C GLU A 47 -19.35 -2.15 -20.57
N ASN A 48 -20.46 -2.74 -20.08
CA ASN A 48 -20.59 -3.23 -18.70
C ASN A 48 -20.16 -2.20 -17.64
N VAL A 49 -20.50 -0.93 -17.87
CA VAL A 49 -20.17 0.15 -16.96
C VAL A 49 -21.08 0.07 -15.74
N GLU A 50 -20.49 -0.08 -14.56
CA GLU A 50 -21.19 -0.12 -13.28
C GLU A 50 -20.54 0.81 -12.27
N THR A 51 -21.36 1.45 -11.44
CA THR A 51 -20.89 2.22 -10.29
C THR A 51 -21.10 1.38 -9.04
N LEU A 52 -20.00 1.08 -8.35
CA LEU A 52 -20.00 0.34 -7.10
C LEU A 52 -20.51 1.22 -5.94
N PRO A 53 -20.99 0.62 -4.82
CA PRO A 53 -21.50 1.39 -3.69
C PRO A 53 -20.48 2.40 -3.13
N SER A 54 -19.20 2.05 -3.14
CA SER A 54 -18.08 2.93 -2.76
C SER A 54 -17.90 4.17 -3.66
N GLY A 55 -18.59 4.24 -4.80
CA GLY A 55 -18.45 5.31 -5.80
C GLY A 55 -17.41 5.02 -6.89
N ILE A 56 -16.75 3.87 -6.85
CA ILE A 56 -15.83 3.42 -7.90
C ILE A 56 -16.64 3.07 -9.16
N VAL A 57 -16.17 3.50 -10.33
CA VAL A 57 -16.76 3.13 -11.62
C VAL A 57 -15.91 2.06 -12.28
N CYS A 58 -16.50 0.95 -12.66
CA CYS A 58 -15.84 -0.18 -13.31
C CYS A 58 -16.48 -0.50 -14.65
N GLY A 59 -15.71 -1.07 -15.58
CA GLY A 59 -16.24 -1.54 -16.84
C GLY A 59 -15.16 -1.99 -17.81
N ALA A 60 -15.55 -2.15 -19.07
CA ALA A 60 -14.63 -2.46 -20.16
C ALA A 60 -14.69 -1.38 -21.24
N VAL A 61 -13.55 -1.14 -21.89
CA VAL A 61 -13.44 -0.23 -23.03
C VAL A 61 -12.68 -0.89 -24.16
N ASN A 62 -13.04 -0.57 -25.40
CA ASN A 62 -12.30 -1.00 -26.57
C ASN A 62 -10.88 -0.39 -26.56
N SER A 63 -9.85 -1.24 -26.68
CA SER A 63 -8.45 -0.84 -26.72
C SER A 63 -7.93 -0.80 -28.15
N LYS A 64 -7.05 0.17 -28.41
CA LYS A 64 -6.27 0.26 -29.64
C LYS A 64 -4.80 0.47 -29.27
N ASN A 65 -3.90 -0.10 -30.07
CA ASN A 65 -2.47 0.20 -29.93
C ASN A 65 -2.13 1.59 -30.52
N SER A 66 -0.87 1.99 -30.37
CA SER A 66 -0.35 3.27 -30.90
C SER A 66 -0.42 3.39 -32.43
N TYR A 67 -0.61 2.28 -33.15
CA TYR A 67 -0.81 2.25 -34.60
C TYR A 67 -2.29 2.36 -35.00
N GLY A 68 -3.20 2.51 -34.03
CA GLY A 68 -4.64 2.65 -34.27
C GLY A 68 -5.37 1.33 -34.52
N ALA A 69 -4.69 0.18 -34.42
CA ALA A 69 -5.31 -1.13 -34.60
C ALA A 69 -6.02 -1.58 -33.31
N TYR A 70 -7.19 -2.20 -33.47
CA TYR A 70 -7.97 -2.74 -32.35
C TYR A 70 -7.26 -3.94 -31.72
N THR A 71 -7.01 -3.88 -30.42
CA THR A 71 -6.31 -4.92 -29.66
C THR A 71 -7.23 -5.78 -28.80
N GLY A 72 -8.51 -5.42 -28.72
CA GLY A 72 -9.50 -6.12 -27.90
C GLY A 72 -10.16 -5.19 -26.88
N LYS A 73 -10.85 -5.77 -25.91
CA LYS A 73 -11.41 -5.02 -24.78
C LYS A 73 -10.42 -5.07 -23.62
N GLN A 74 -10.29 -3.97 -22.89
CA GLN A 74 -9.54 -3.92 -21.64
C GLN A 74 -10.43 -3.42 -20.51
N MET A 75 -10.18 -3.90 -19.31
CA MET A 75 -10.89 -3.44 -18.12
C MET A 75 -10.40 -2.04 -17.71
N PHE A 76 -11.29 -1.26 -17.10
CA PHE A 76 -10.94 0.01 -16.49
C PHE A 76 -11.61 0.18 -15.12
N ALA A 77 -11.01 1.02 -14.28
CA ALA A 77 -11.58 1.49 -13.03
C ALA A 77 -11.43 3.02 -12.93
N ILE A 78 -12.37 3.69 -12.27
CA ILE A 78 -12.26 5.10 -11.88
C ILE A 78 -12.51 5.18 -10.37
N ALA A 79 -11.52 5.66 -9.64
CA ALA A 79 -11.61 5.88 -8.21
C ALA A 79 -11.08 7.29 -7.88
N GLU A 80 -11.82 8.05 -7.07
CA GLU A 80 -11.43 9.40 -6.64
C GLU A 80 -11.07 10.35 -7.82
N GLY A 81 -11.75 10.20 -8.96
CA GLY A 81 -11.51 10.99 -10.17
C GLY A 81 -10.27 10.58 -10.98
N ARG A 82 -9.57 9.52 -10.59
CA ARG A 82 -8.44 8.95 -11.33
C ARG A 82 -8.86 7.68 -12.05
N ALA A 83 -8.47 7.56 -13.32
CA ALA A 83 -8.71 6.35 -14.11
C ALA A 83 -7.52 5.40 -14.08
N TYR A 84 -7.84 4.11 -14.19
CA TYR A 84 -6.92 2.98 -14.23
C TYR A 84 -7.30 2.12 -15.43
N LEU A 85 -6.30 1.67 -16.20
CA LEU A 85 -6.47 0.79 -17.34
C LEU A 85 -5.73 -0.50 -17.08
N GLU A 86 -6.34 -1.64 -17.40
CA GLU A 86 -5.75 -2.96 -17.18
C GLU A 86 -4.35 -3.11 -17.78
N GLU A 87 -4.11 -2.55 -18.97
CA GLU A 87 -2.81 -2.61 -19.65
C GLU A 87 -1.68 -1.91 -18.87
N LYS A 88 -2.01 -0.84 -18.14
CA LYS A 88 -1.04 -0.03 -17.39
C LYS A 88 -1.00 -0.35 -15.90
N SER A 89 -2.13 -0.79 -15.35
CA SER A 89 -2.41 -0.92 -13.93
C SER A 89 -3.38 -2.08 -13.67
N GLY A 90 -3.03 -3.27 -14.18
CA GLY A 90 -3.89 -4.45 -14.15
C GLY A 90 -4.22 -4.94 -12.74
N MET A 91 -3.26 -4.83 -11.83
CA MET A 91 -3.44 -5.18 -10.42
C MET A 91 -4.41 -4.21 -9.74
N GLU A 92 -4.21 -2.90 -9.92
CA GLU A 92 -5.05 -1.86 -9.33
C GLU A 92 -6.47 -1.92 -9.88
N THR A 93 -6.62 -2.14 -11.19
CA THR A 93 -7.92 -2.28 -11.85
C THR A 93 -8.68 -3.48 -11.28
N SER A 94 -7.99 -4.61 -11.12
CA SER A 94 -8.57 -5.84 -10.56
C SER A 94 -8.95 -5.67 -9.08
N LEU A 95 -8.07 -5.07 -8.29
CA LEU A 95 -8.28 -4.78 -6.87
C LEU A 95 -9.52 -3.90 -6.67
N LEU A 96 -9.63 -2.81 -7.44
CA LEU A 96 -10.76 -1.89 -7.36
C LEU A 96 -12.07 -2.55 -7.81
N CYS A 97 -12.09 -3.25 -8.95
CA CYS A 97 -13.34 -3.72 -9.55
C CYS A 97 -13.82 -5.09 -9.07
N VAL A 98 -12.92 -5.93 -8.56
CA VAL A 98 -13.24 -7.29 -8.10
C VAL A 98 -13.22 -7.38 -6.58
N GLU A 99 -12.09 -7.00 -5.97
CA GLU A 99 -11.91 -7.24 -4.53
C GLU A 99 -12.68 -6.25 -3.67
N THR A 100 -12.77 -4.98 -4.08
CA THR A 100 -13.50 -3.95 -3.32
C THR A 100 -14.96 -3.80 -3.72
N ARG A 101 -15.49 -4.75 -4.51
CA ARG A 101 -16.88 -4.72 -5.02
C ARG A 101 -17.93 -4.68 -3.91
N SER A 102 -17.64 -5.29 -2.76
CA SER A 102 -18.52 -5.31 -1.60
C SER A 102 -18.35 -4.11 -0.66
N CYS A 103 -17.43 -3.19 -0.94
CA CYS A 103 -17.22 -2.02 -0.08
C CYS A 103 -18.34 -1.00 -0.29
N GLU A 104 -18.92 -0.55 0.83
CA GLU A 104 -19.97 0.47 0.85
C GLU A 104 -19.42 1.89 0.73
N ASP A 105 -18.16 2.10 1.13
CA ASP A 105 -17.51 3.40 1.12
C ASP A 105 -16.02 3.30 0.71
N MET A 106 -15.40 4.46 0.44
CA MET A 106 -13.98 4.54 0.10
C MET A 106 -13.06 4.17 1.27
N LYS A 107 -13.53 4.21 2.52
CA LYS A 107 -12.71 3.83 3.67
C LYS A 107 -12.44 2.33 3.67
N CYS A 108 -13.47 1.52 3.42
CA CYS A 108 -13.35 0.08 3.20
C CYS A 108 -12.40 -0.24 2.04
N VAL A 109 -12.50 0.52 0.94
CA VAL A 109 -11.60 0.35 -0.22
C VAL A 109 -10.15 0.57 0.20
N HIS A 110 -9.84 1.69 0.84
CA HIS A 110 -8.48 2.01 1.28
C HIS A 110 -7.93 0.94 2.24
N GLU A 111 -8.73 0.49 3.22
CA GLU A 111 -8.31 -0.56 4.15
C GLU A 111 -8.03 -1.90 3.43
N ALA A 112 -8.87 -2.29 2.47
CA ALA A 112 -8.68 -3.50 1.68
C ALA A 112 -7.44 -3.43 0.79
N VAL A 113 -7.23 -2.28 0.14
CA VAL A 113 -6.06 -2.02 -0.72
C VAL A 113 -4.78 -2.05 0.11
N ASP A 114 -4.75 -1.32 1.23
CA ASP A 114 -3.59 -1.26 2.12
C ASP A 114 -3.23 -2.64 2.67
N LYS A 115 -4.23 -3.44 3.04
CA LYS A 115 -4.02 -4.81 3.50
C LYS A 115 -3.38 -5.68 2.40
N ARG A 116 -3.89 -5.60 1.16
CA ARG A 116 -3.33 -6.36 0.04
C ARG A 116 -1.91 -5.96 -0.29
N LEU A 117 -1.63 -4.66 -0.31
CA LEU A 117 -0.28 -4.15 -0.53
C LEU A 117 0.68 -4.63 0.56
N ALA A 118 0.25 -4.65 1.83
CA ALA A 118 1.04 -5.18 2.93
C ALA A 118 1.31 -6.69 2.79
N GLU A 119 0.30 -7.49 2.42
CA GLU A 119 0.45 -8.93 2.15
C GLU A 119 1.43 -9.20 0.99
N GLU A 120 1.37 -8.41 -0.07
CA GLU A 120 2.29 -8.53 -1.20
C GLU A 120 3.71 -8.10 -0.86
N GLU A 121 3.88 -7.01 -0.10
CA GLU A 121 5.18 -6.59 0.42
C GLU A 121 5.78 -7.71 1.28
N GLU A 122 5.03 -8.26 2.23
CA GLU A 122 5.49 -9.37 3.07
C GLU A 122 5.89 -10.58 2.21
N ARG A 123 5.06 -10.98 1.24
CA ARG A 123 5.36 -12.09 0.33
C ARG A 123 6.63 -11.87 -0.49
N ALA A 124 6.87 -10.63 -0.93
CA ALA A 124 8.05 -10.27 -1.71
C ALA A 124 9.34 -10.32 -0.89
N PHE A 125 9.30 -9.91 0.38
CA PHE A 125 10.49 -9.76 1.21
C PHE A 125 10.77 -10.94 2.15
N ALA A 126 9.74 -11.68 2.58
CA ALA A 126 9.86 -12.84 3.48
C ALA A 126 11.00 -13.82 3.13
N PRO A 127 11.16 -14.31 1.88
CA PRO A 127 12.22 -15.28 1.58
C PRO A 127 13.63 -14.67 1.73
N ARG A 128 13.78 -13.38 1.42
CA ARG A 128 15.06 -12.68 1.57
C ARG A 128 15.37 -12.40 3.03
N ILE A 129 14.38 -11.98 3.81
CA ILE A 129 14.50 -11.78 5.26
C ILE A 129 14.94 -13.09 5.92
N GLN A 130 14.27 -14.20 5.60
CA GLN A 130 14.63 -15.51 6.11
C GLN A 130 16.07 -15.89 5.76
N MET A 131 16.44 -15.78 4.47
CA MET A 131 17.78 -16.15 4.00
C MET A 131 18.89 -15.34 4.68
N VAL A 132 18.73 -14.01 4.76
CA VAL A 132 19.74 -13.13 5.38
C VAL A 132 19.77 -13.35 6.89
N GLY A 133 18.60 -13.52 7.52
CA GLY A 133 18.47 -13.81 8.94
C GLY A 133 19.19 -15.11 9.34
N GLU A 134 19.01 -16.18 8.57
CA GLU A 134 19.70 -17.47 8.80
C GLU A 134 21.22 -17.34 8.65
N ARG A 135 21.70 -16.63 7.62
CA ARG A 135 23.14 -16.37 7.43
C ARG A 135 23.72 -15.55 8.57
N LEU A 136 23.01 -14.53 9.02
CA LEU A 136 23.43 -13.68 10.12
C LEU A 136 23.44 -14.45 11.45
N ALA A 137 22.41 -15.26 11.72
CA ALA A 137 22.38 -16.16 12.86
C ALA A 137 23.57 -17.13 12.84
N TYR A 138 23.87 -17.74 11.69
CA TYR A 138 25.04 -18.59 11.54
C TYR A 138 26.34 -17.84 11.90
N LEU A 139 26.54 -16.60 11.44
CA LEU A 139 27.71 -15.79 11.83
C LEU A 139 27.75 -15.47 13.33
N CYS A 140 26.59 -15.27 13.97
CA CYS A 140 26.52 -15.10 15.42
C CYS A 140 27.01 -16.35 16.17
N PHE A 141 26.75 -17.57 15.65
CA PHE A 141 27.08 -18.82 16.34
C PHE A 141 28.43 -19.44 15.95
N SER A 142 28.87 -19.28 14.69
CA SER A 142 29.98 -20.06 14.11
C SER A 142 31.39 -19.49 14.31
N GLY A 143 31.54 -18.32 14.96
CA GLY A 143 32.84 -17.62 15.05
C GLY A 143 33.20 -17.04 16.41
N LEU A 144 32.44 -17.31 17.47
CA LEU A 144 32.68 -16.73 18.80
C LEU A 144 33.18 -17.79 19.79
N PRO A 145 34.45 -17.72 20.25
CA PRO A 145 34.93 -18.59 21.31
C PRO A 145 34.23 -18.21 22.62
N ASP A 146 33.32 -19.07 23.09
CA ASP A 146 32.76 -19.16 24.46
C ASP A 146 32.39 -17.85 25.20
N LYS A 147 32.16 -16.76 24.47
CA LYS A 147 31.79 -15.46 25.03
C LYS A 147 30.30 -15.23 24.81
N SER A 148 29.55 -15.62 25.84
CA SER A 148 28.11 -15.38 25.97
C SER A 148 27.71 -13.94 25.67
N ASP A 149 28.57 -12.96 25.97
CA ASP A 149 28.29 -11.54 25.76
C ASP A 149 28.24 -11.14 24.27
N ALA A 150 29.19 -11.62 23.46
CA ALA A 150 29.20 -11.29 22.02
C ALA A 150 28.06 -12.00 21.25
N GLN A 151 27.66 -13.18 21.71
CA GLN A 151 26.48 -13.88 21.19
C GLN A 151 25.19 -13.15 21.61
N ARG A 152 25.06 -12.72 22.87
CA ARG A 152 23.93 -11.92 23.35
C ARG A 152 23.81 -10.60 22.59
N GLU A 153 24.92 -9.92 22.34
CA GLU A 153 24.95 -8.68 21.55
C GLU A 153 24.44 -8.94 20.13
N CYS A 154 24.92 -10.00 19.47
CA CYS A 154 24.48 -10.37 18.12
C CYS A 154 22.99 -10.70 18.04
N LEU A 155 22.49 -11.49 19.00
CA LEU A 155 21.07 -11.82 19.11
C LEU A 155 20.22 -10.59 19.46
N GLY A 156 20.76 -9.67 20.26
CA GLY A 156 20.14 -8.38 20.57
C GLY A 156 19.92 -7.56 19.31
N THR A 157 20.92 -7.44 18.44
CA THR A 157 20.75 -6.70 17.17
C THR A 157 19.73 -7.36 16.24
N LEU A 158 19.68 -8.70 16.20
CA LEU A 158 18.64 -9.41 15.44
C LEU A 158 17.22 -9.11 15.95
N SER A 159 17.04 -9.00 17.28
CA SER A 159 15.74 -8.58 17.84
C SER A 159 15.38 -7.15 17.47
N VAL A 160 16.35 -6.22 17.43
CA VAL A 160 16.10 -4.82 17.01
C VAL A 160 15.65 -4.77 15.56
N CYS A 161 16.32 -5.51 14.65
CA CYS A 161 15.91 -5.54 13.24
C CYS A 161 14.51 -6.12 13.05
N ARG A 162 14.08 -7.04 13.91
CA ARG A 162 12.75 -7.67 13.85
C ARG A 162 11.61 -6.71 14.23
N GLU A 163 11.89 -5.72 15.07
CA GLU A 163 10.90 -4.72 15.50
C GLU A 163 10.62 -3.64 14.45
N GLU A 164 11.29 -3.68 13.29
CA GLU A 164 11.07 -2.74 12.20
C GLU A 164 9.64 -2.82 11.63
N SER A 165 9.06 -1.64 11.37
CA SER A 165 7.64 -1.48 11.03
C SER A 165 7.24 -2.02 9.64
N SER A 166 8.22 -2.32 8.78
CA SER A 166 7.97 -2.74 7.38
C SER A 166 8.99 -3.81 6.95
N PRO A 167 8.59 -4.81 6.14
CA PRO A 167 9.49 -5.86 5.66
C PRO A 167 10.74 -5.33 4.95
N SER A 168 10.60 -4.25 4.17
CA SER A 168 11.70 -3.59 3.48
C SER A 168 12.77 -3.04 4.44
N LYS A 169 12.36 -2.34 5.52
CA LYS A 169 13.27 -1.86 6.58
C LYS A 169 13.91 -3.00 7.36
N HIS A 170 13.15 -4.03 7.70
CA HIS A 170 13.67 -5.21 8.38
C HIS A 170 14.79 -5.86 7.55
N LEU A 171 14.55 -6.10 6.25
CA LEU A 171 15.56 -6.65 5.36
C LEU A 171 16.81 -5.75 5.30
N LYS A 172 16.63 -4.44 5.19
CA LYS A 172 17.75 -3.48 5.16
C LYS A 172 18.59 -3.57 6.43
N CYS A 173 17.95 -3.58 7.60
CA CYS A 173 18.64 -3.74 8.88
C CYS A 173 19.47 -5.03 8.93
N LEU A 174 18.89 -6.16 8.50
CA LEU A 174 19.60 -7.44 8.46
C LEU A 174 20.81 -7.42 7.51
N VAL A 175 20.67 -6.80 6.33
CA VAL A 175 21.75 -6.69 5.35
C VAL A 175 22.88 -5.81 5.88
N ASP A 176 22.56 -4.64 6.44
CA ASP A 176 23.54 -3.71 7.00
C ASP A 176 24.35 -4.39 8.14
N GLU A 177 23.67 -5.11 9.03
CA GLU A 177 24.32 -5.84 10.13
C GLU A 177 25.18 -7.02 9.62
N TYR A 178 24.69 -7.75 8.61
CA TYR A 178 25.46 -8.81 7.96
C TYR A 178 26.76 -8.28 7.35
N GLU A 179 26.70 -7.18 6.60
CA GLU A 179 27.88 -6.57 5.98
C GLU A 179 28.90 -6.07 7.01
N GLN A 180 28.42 -5.40 8.07
CA GLN A 180 29.29 -4.92 9.14
C GLN A 180 30.05 -6.07 9.81
N ARG A 181 29.39 -7.22 10.02
CA ARG A 181 30.01 -8.39 10.66
C ARG A 181 30.93 -9.15 9.72
N SER A 182 30.57 -9.31 8.45
CA SER A 182 31.45 -9.91 7.43
C SER A 182 32.78 -9.15 7.35
N LYS A 183 32.74 -7.81 7.33
CA LYS A 183 33.96 -6.98 7.31
C LYS A 183 34.83 -7.20 8.56
N LYS A 184 34.21 -7.38 9.74
CA LYS A 184 34.93 -7.66 11.00
C LYS A 184 35.55 -9.07 11.02
N SER A 185 34.90 -10.08 10.43
CA SER A 185 35.47 -11.43 10.35
C SER A 185 36.68 -11.49 9.43
N ASP A 186 36.62 -10.80 8.29
CA ASP A 186 37.72 -10.74 7.32
C ASP A 186 38.95 -10.00 7.90
N ALA A 187 38.72 -8.96 8.70
CA ALA A 187 39.81 -8.27 9.39
C ALA A 187 40.52 -9.17 10.42
N ARG A 188 39.81 -10.09 11.09
CA ARG A 188 40.41 -11.05 12.03
C ARG A 188 41.20 -12.15 11.34
N SER A 189 40.74 -12.65 10.19
CA SER A 189 41.46 -13.68 9.44
C SER A 189 42.79 -13.17 8.88
N LEU A 190 42.87 -11.87 8.55
CA LEU A 190 44.10 -11.20 8.10
C LEU A 190 45.05 -10.78 9.25
N GLY A 191 44.56 -10.76 10.50
CA GLY A 191 45.30 -10.31 11.68
C GLY A 191 45.97 -11.43 12.50
N TYR A 192 45.91 -12.69 12.08
CA TYR A 192 46.68 -13.78 12.68
C TYR A 192 48.17 -13.69 12.26
N THR A 193 48.86 -12.63 12.70
CA THR A 193 50.29 -12.75 12.96
C THR A 193 50.42 -13.60 14.22
N SER A 194 50.87 -14.85 14.07
CA SER A 194 51.20 -15.72 15.21
C SER A 194 51.98 -14.92 16.26
N PRO A 195 51.57 -14.91 17.54
CA PRO A 195 52.47 -14.45 18.58
C PRO A 195 53.69 -15.35 18.53
N GLY A 196 54.84 -14.78 18.15
CA GLY A 196 56.12 -15.47 18.17
C GLY A 196 56.32 -16.02 19.57
N TYR A 197 56.36 -17.34 19.69
CA TYR A 197 56.82 -18.00 20.90
C TYR A 197 58.31 -17.64 21.06
N PRO A 198 58.73 -17.08 22.22
CA PRO A 198 60.14 -16.90 22.54
C PRO A 198 60.86 -18.23 22.74
#